data_AF-A0A519RIU9-F1
#
_entry.id   AF-A0A519RIU9-F1
#
_cell.length_a   1.000
_cell.length_b   1.000
_cell.length_c   1.000
_cell.angle_alpha   90.00
_cell.angle_beta   90.00
_cell.angle_gamma   90.00
#
_symmetry.space_group_name_H-M   'P 1'
#
loop_
_entity.id
_entity.type
_entity.pdbx_description
1 polymer ?
#
loop_
_entity_poly.entity_id
_entity_poly.type
_entity_poly.pdbx_seq_one_letter_code
_entity_poly.pdbx_strand_id
1 'polypeptide(L)'
;QISNEADGILFLSLISGRNPDYLIEHQVKAVPILKKSNLEIISTGYILIEGGNETAVSKVSQTKPIARGNFLEALYTAQAGEMLGNKLIYLEAGSGAILSVPSEIIELVSKNIEIPLIVGGGIKSQEEIQEVYNFGADLVVIGTAFENDNNFFNKFQA
;
A
#
# COMPACT_ATOMS: atom_id res chain seq x y z
N GLN A 1 9.21 -11.97 1.97
CA GLN A 1 10.66 -12.23 1.83
C GLN A 1 11.38 -11.32 2.82
N ILE A 2 12.42 -11.80 3.51
CA ILE A 2 13.25 -11.00 4.43
C ILE A 2 14.69 -11.13 3.92
N SER A 3 15.37 -10.01 3.71
CA SER A 3 16.77 -9.97 3.30
C SER A 3 17.59 -9.18 4.32
N ASN A 4 18.82 -9.62 4.58
CA ASN A 4 19.75 -8.92 5.46
C ASN A 4 20.49 -7.78 4.74
N GLU A 5 20.30 -7.62 3.43
CA GLU A 5 20.90 -6.55 2.62
C GLU A 5 20.05 -5.28 2.59
N ALA A 6 18.80 -5.35 3.05
CA ALA A 6 17.93 -4.18 3.13
C ALA A 6 18.24 -3.37 4.40
N ASP A 7 17.94 -2.07 4.35
CA ASP A 7 18.05 -1.17 5.52
C ASP A 7 16.79 -1.21 6.40
N GLY A 8 15.64 -1.49 5.80
CA GLY A 8 14.35 -1.50 6.49
C GLY A 8 13.34 -2.46 5.89
N ILE A 9 12.26 -2.67 6.63
CA ILE A 9 11.13 -3.49 6.24
C ILE A 9 9.82 -2.81 6.64
N LEU A 10 8.92 -2.68 5.67
CA LEU A 10 7.52 -2.41 5.96
C LEU A 10 6.92 -3.67 6.57
N PHE A 11 6.58 -3.60 7.86
CA PHE A 11 5.95 -4.70 8.58
C PHE A 11 4.44 -4.63 8.34
N LEU A 12 4.06 -5.04 7.13
CA LEU A 12 2.70 -4.92 6.60
C LEU A 12 1.73 -5.81 7.38
N SER A 13 0.56 -5.26 7.73
CA SER A 13 -0.63 -6.03 8.12
C SER A 13 -1.78 -5.66 7.19
N LEU A 14 -2.39 -6.66 6.52
CA LEU A 14 -3.51 -6.43 5.58
C LEU A 14 -4.81 -6.19 6.36
N ILE A 15 -4.95 -4.99 6.92
CA ILE A 15 -6.03 -4.62 7.85
C ILE A 15 -7.41 -4.46 7.18
N SER A 16 -7.45 -4.33 5.85
CA SER A 16 -8.72 -4.42 5.10
C SER A 16 -9.18 -5.88 4.86
N GLY A 17 -8.31 -6.87 5.11
CA GLY A 17 -8.59 -8.29 4.91
C GLY A 17 -9.26 -8.95 6.11
N ARG A 18 -9.69 -10.21 5.91
CA ARG A 18 -10.24 -11.08 6.97
C ARG A 18 -9.50 -12.41 7.09
N ASN A 19 -8.39 -12.56 6.39
CA ASN A 19 -7.52 -13.71 6.51
C ASN A 19 -6.52 -13.47 7.65
N PRO A 20 -6.58 -14.23 8.77
CA PRO A 20 -5.67 -14.06 9.91
C PRO A 20 -4.20 -14.25 9.53
N ASP A 21 -3.92 -14.97 8.44
CA ASP A 21 -2.55 -15.20 7.99
C ASP A 21 -1.81 -13.89 7.68
N TYR A 22 -2.52 -12.95 7.05
CA TYR A 22 -2.01 -11.65 6.62
C TYR A 22 -2.29 -10.53 7.63
N LEU A 23 -3.17 -10.78 8.60
CA LEU A 23 -3.40 -9.87 9.72
C LEU A 23 -2.27 -9.98 10.75
N ILE A 24 -1.87 -11.20 11.13
CA ILE A 24 -0.90 -11.39 12.22
C ILE A 24 -0.02 -12.67 12.14
N GLU A 25 -0.47 -13.75 11.51
CA GLU A 25 0.28 -15.03 11.55
C GLU A 25 1.66 -14.93 10.90
N HIS A 26 1.76 -14.33 9.70
CA HIS A 26 3.03 -14.16 9.00
C HIS A 26 3.97 -13.23 9.75
N GLN A 27 3.41 -12.22 10.42
CA GLN A 27 4.12 -11.28 11.27
C GLN A 27 4.74 -12.02 12.45
N VAL A 28 3.98 -12.87 13.14
CA VAL A 28 4.48 -13.72 14.24
C VAL A 28 5.60 -14.64 13.76
N LYS A 29 5.44 -15.29 12.60
CA LYS A 29 6.47 -16.16 12.00
C LYS A 29 7.75 -15.42 11.63
N ALA A 30 7.66 -14.13 11.28
CA ALA A 30 8.82 -13.31 10.93
C ALA A 30 9.65 -12.87 12.15
N VAL A 31 9.06 -12.80 13.35
CA VAL A 31 9.72 -12.26 14.57
C VAL A 31 11.08 -12.92 14.87
N PRO A 32 11.25 -14.25 14.85
CA PRO A 32 12.55 -14.87 15.18
C PRO A 32 13.69 -14.47 14.24
N ILE A 33 13.36 -14.12 12.99
CA ILE A 33 14.32 -13.65 11.98
C ILE A 33 14.58 -12.17 12.19
N LEU A 34 13.52 -11.35 12.29
CA LEU A 34 13.62 -9.90 12.43
C LEU A 34 14.30 -9.47 13.74
N LYS A 35 14.13 -10.22 14.83
CA LYS A 35 14.83 -9.94 16.10
C LYS A 35 16.34 -10.17 16.01
N LYS A 36 16.83 -10.85 14.97
CA LYS A 36 18.24 -11.10 14.71
C LYS A 36 18.81 -10.27 13.56
N SER A 37 17.98 -9.47 12.90
CA SER A 37 18.42 -8.58 11.83
C SER A 37 18.66 -7.16 12.36
N ASN A 38 19.33 -6.35 11.54
CA ASN A 38 19.49 -4.91 11.79
C ASN A 38 18.46 -4.07 11.01
N LEU A 39 17.42 -4.70 10.48
CA LEU A 39 16.40 -4.02 9.68
C LEU A 39 15.62 -3.04 10.55
N GLU A 40 15.44 -1.82 10.08
CA GLU A 40 14.43 -0.92 10.63
C GLU A 40 13.05 -1.51 10.37
N ILE A 41 12.26 -1.75 11.42
CA ILE A 41 10.92 -2.31 11.30
C ILE A 41 9.89 -1.19 11.40
N ILE A 42 9.13 -0.97 10.33
CA ILE A 42 8.13 0.09 10.25
C ILE A 42 6.73 -0.54 10.17
N SER A 43 5.99 -0.49 11.28
CA SER A 43 4.60 -1.00 11.35
C SER A 43 3.72 -0.28 10.34
N THR A 44 3.08 -1.02 9.44
CA THR A 44 2.38 -0.44 8.30
C THR A 44 1.02 -1.10 8.11
N GLY A 45 -0.05 -0.30 8.17
CA GLY A 45 -1.40 -0.76 7.84
C GLY A 45 -1.56 -0.81 6.32
N TYR A 46 -1.82 -2.00 5.78
CA TYR A 46 -1.97 -2.23 4.35
C TYR A 46 -3.45 -2.41 4.00
N ILE A 47 -3.95 -1.59 3.08
CA ILE A 47 -5.37 -1.51 2.72
C ILE A 47 -5.51 -1.75 1.23
N LEU A 48 -6.19 -2.84 0.87
CA LEU A 48 -6.45 -3.22 -0.51
C LEU A 48 -7.73 -2.56 -1.01
N ILE A 49 -7.60 -1.71 -2.03
CA ILE A 49 -8.67 -1.02 -2.76
C ILE A 49 -8.88 -1.71 -4.12
N GLU A 50 -10.11 -1.72 -4.61
CA GLU A 50 -10.46 -2.36 -5.87
C GLU A 50 -9.81 -1.67 -7.08
N GLY A 51 -8.98 -2.43 -7.81
CA GLY A 51 -8.21 -1.96 -8.98
C GLY A 51 -8.85 -2.21 -10.35
N GLY A 52 -10.12 -2.61 -10.43
CA GLY A 52 -10.84 -2.90 -11.68
C GLY A 52 -10.61 -4.31 -12.27
N ASN A 53 -9.77 -5.11 -11.64
CA ASN A 53 -9.53 -6.52 -11.94
C ASN A 53 -9.09 -7.26 -10.66
N GLU A 54 -9.14 -8.59 -10.69
CA GLU A 54 -8.59 -9.39 -9.60
C GLU A 54 -7.06 -9.37 -9.64
N THR A 55 -6.43 -8.96 -8.54
CA THR A 55 -4.98 -8.76 -8.44
C THR A 55 -4.30 -9.92 -7.72
N ALA A 56 -2.97 -10.00 -7.81
CA ALA A 56 -2.21 -11.04 -7.11
C ALA A 56 -2.45 -11.00 -5.59
N VAL A 57 -2.55 -9.79 -5.02
CA VAL A 57 -2.81 -9.59 -3.59
C VAL A 57 -4.16 -10.19 -3.21
N SER A 58 -5.24 -9.89 -3.94
CA SER A 58 -6.58 -10.43 -3.61
C SER A 58 -6.61 -11.96 -3.71
N LYS A 59 -5.99 -12.54 -4.73
CA LYS A 59 -5.91 -14.01 -4.93
C LYS A 59 -5.16 -14.71 -3.81
N VAL A 60 -3.94 -14.24 -3.52
CA VAL A 60 -3.01 -14.90 -2.59
C VAL A 60 -3.48 -14.73 -1.15
N SER A 61 -3.99 -13.54 -0.80
CA SER A 61 -4.49 -13.27 0.54
C SER A 61 -5.93 -13.75 0.79
N GLN A 62 -6.64 -14.17 -0.27
CA GLN A 62 -8.08 -14.46 -0.23
C GLN A 62 -8.88 -13.28 0.35
N THR A 63 -8.46 -12.06 0.02
CA THR A 63 -9.09 -10.83 0.50
C THR A 63 -9.90 -10.19 -0.60
N LYS A 64 -11.16 -9.87 -0.28
CA LYS A 64 -11.97 -9.00 -1.12
C LYS A 64 -11.50 -7.55 -0.92
N PRO A 65 -11.15 -6.82 -1.98
CA PRO A 65 -10.78 -5.41 -1.86
C PRO A 65 -11.95 -4.56 -1.37
N ILE A 66 -11.64 -3.43 -0.74
CA ILE A 66 -12.62 -2.38 -0.46
C ILE A 66 -13.08 -1.81 -1.81
N ALA A 67 -14.39 -1.74 -2.01
CA ALA A 67 -14.98 -1.24 -3.24
C ALA A 67 -14.62 0.23 -3.45
N ARG A 68 -14.38 0.62 -4.71
CA ARG A 68 -13.92 2.00 -5.05
C ARG A 68 -14.84 3.11 -4.55
N GLY A 69 -16.14 2.84 -4.44
CA GLY A 69 -17.14 3.81 -3.95
C GLY A 69 -17.34 3.81 -2.43
N ASN A 70 -16.65 2.94 -1.68
CA ASN A 70 -16.83 2.83 -0.23
C ASN A 70 -15.78 3.66 0.54
N PHE A 71 -15.85 4.97 0.36
CA PHE A 71 -14.86 5.91 0.90
C PHE A 71 -14.74 5.87 2.42
N LEU A 72 -15.87 5.72 3.13
CA LEU A 72 -15.89 5.66 4.60
C LEU A 72 -15.26 4.38 5.12
N GLU A 73 -15.42 3.24 4.44
CA GLU A 73 -14.75 2.00 4.85
C GLU A 73 -13.22 2.14 4.73
N ALA A 74 -12.73 2.74 3.64
CA ALA A 74 -11.30 3.00 3.49
C ALA A 74 -10.77 3.96 4.58
N LEU A 75 -11.48 5.07 4.83
CA LEU A 75 -11.14 6.03 5.89
C LEU A 75 -11.10 5.38 7.28
N TYR A 76 -12.18 4.71 7.69
CA TYR A 76 -12.25 4.10 9.01
C TYR A 76 -11.24 2.96 9.18
N THR A 77 -10.92 2.23 8.11
CA THR A 77 -9.85 1.23 8.15
C THR A 77 -8.48 1.88 8.36
N ALA A 78 -8.20 3.00 7.68
CA ALA A 78 -6.96 3.75 7.87
C ALA A 78 -6.84 4.31 9.30
N GLN A 79 -7.89 4.94 9.81
CA GLN A 79 -7.94 5.46 11.18
C GLN A 79 -7.83 4.34 12.22
N ALA A 80 -8.46 3.20 12.01
CA ALA A 80 -8.28 2.04 12.87
C ALA A 80 -6.81 1.57 12.85
N GLY A 81 -6.18 1.53 11.67
CA GLY A 81 -4.76 1.22 11.53
C GLY A 81 -3.86 2.17 12.31
N GLU A 82 -4.13 3.47 12.23
CA GLU A 82 -3.45 4.51 13.00
C GLU A 82 -3.65 4.35 14.51
N MET A 83 -4.89 4.18 14.97
CA MET A 83 -5.22 4.00 16.39
C MET A 83 -4.60 2.74 16.99
N LEU A 84 -4.37 1.70 16.17
CA LEU A 84 -3.64 0.49 16.56
C LEU A 84 -2.12 0.69 16.65
N GLY A 85 -1.61 1.88 16.29
CA GLY A 85 -0.21 2.24 16.40
C GLY A 85 0.61 1.95 15.14
N ASN A 86 -0.02 1.77 13.97
CA ASN A 86 0.76 1.75 12.74
C ASN A 86 1.45 3.10 12.53
N LYS A 87 2.66 3.06 12.00
CA LYS A 87 3.45 4.26 11.69
C LYS A 87 3.18 4.78 10.29
N LEU A 88 2.57 3.96 9.44
CA LEU A 88 2.27 4.25 8.04
C LEU A 88 0.95 3.61 7.65
N ILE A 89 0.22 4.23 6.72
CA ILE A 89 -0.86 3.60 5.97
C ILE A 89 -0.42 3.44 4.52
N TYR A 90 -0.73 2.30 3.92
CA TYR A 90 -0.52 2.02 2.51
C TYR A 90 -1.87 1.69 1.87
N LEU A 91 -2.33 2.56 0.97
CA LEU A 91 -3.45 2.30 0.05
C LEU A 91 -2.92 1.64 -1.23
N GLU A 92 -3.37 0.42 -1.50
CA GLU A 92 -2.92 -0.39 -2.64
C GLU A 92 -4.10 -0.76 -3.55
N ALA A 93 -3.99 -0.51 -4.86
CA ALA A 93 -4.94 -1.04 -5.85
C ALA A 93 -4.59 -2.46 -6.36
N GLY A 94 -3.33 -2.86 -6.18
CA GLY A 94 -2.76 -4.17 -6.48
C GLY A 94 -1.87 -4.14 -7.73
N SER A 95 -0.86 -5.00 -7.76
CA SER A 95 -0.01 -5.15 -8.94
C SER A 95 -0.83 -5.59 -10.16
N GLY A 96 -0.60 -4.94 -11.29
CA GLY A 96 -1.37 -5.15 -12.51
C GLY A 96 -2.81 -4.60 -12.47
N ALA A 97 -3.14 -3.73 -11.50
CA ALA A 97 -4.42 -3.05 -11.48
C ALA A 97 -4.67 -2.24 -12.78
N ILE A 98 -5.91 -2.29 -13.26
CA ILE A 98 -6.34 -1.46 -14.39
C ILE A 98 -6.47 -0.01 -13.94
N LEU A 99 -7.03 0.21 -12.76
CA LEU A 99 -7.33 1.50 -12.14
C LEU A 99 -6.51 1.68 -10.87
N SER A 100 -5.92 2.86 -10.67
CA SER A 100 -5.28 3.26 -9.41
C SER A 100 -6.31 3.53 -8.31
N VAL A 101 -5.85 3.75 -7.07
CA VAL A 101 -6.71 4.14 -5.94
C VAL A 101 -7.46 5.45 -6.31
N PRO A 102 -8.79 5.54 -6.09
CA PRO A 102 -9.54 6.76 -6.35
C PRO A 102 -8.96 7.98 -5.61
N SER A 103 -8.79 9.08 -6.33
CA SER A 103 -8.29 10.35 -5.81
C SER A 103 -9.07 10.84 -4.59
N GLU A 104 -10.39 10.62 -4.56
CA GLU A 104 -11.25 10.96 -3.43
C GLU A 104 -10.95 10.14 -2.17
N ILE A 105 -10.52 8.87 -2.32
CA ILE A 105 -10.06 8.06 -1.18
C ILE A 105 -8.73 8.59 -0.67
N ILE A 106 -7.79 8.90 -1.57
CA ILE A 106 -6.47 9.41 -1.21
C ILE A 106 -6.63 10.71 -0.43
N GLU A 107 -7.39 11.66 -0.97
CA GLU A 107 -7.65 12.97 -0.34
C GLU A 107 -8.39 12.85 0.99
N LEU A 108 -9.39 11.97 1.07
CA LEU A 108 -10.14 11.76 2.29
C LEU A 108 -9.25 11.17 3.39
N VAL A 109 -8.44 10.17 3.06
CA VAL A 109 -7.55 9.52 4.03
C VAL A 109 -6.44 10.47 4.45
N SER A 110 -5.74 11.12 3.51
CA SER A 110 -4.62 12.03 3.79
C SER A 110 -5.00 13.19 4.72
N LYS A 111 -6.24 13.70 4.61
CA LYS A 111 -6.74 14.78 5.48
C LYS A 111 -7.17 14.34 6.88
N ASN A 112 -7.28 13.03 7.14
CA ASN A 112 -7.92 12.50 8.35
C ASN A 112 -7.08 11.45 9.11
N ILE A 113 -5.82 11.27 8.71
CA ILE A 113 -4.79 10.57 9.49
C ILE A 113 -3.62 11.54 9.74
N GLU A 114 -2.88 11.33 10.82
CA GLU A 114 -1.70 12.08 11.23
C GLU A 114 -0.39 11.36 10.88
N ILE A 115 -0.47 10.10 10.44
CA ILE A 115 0.67 9.29 9.99
C ILE A 115 0.84 9.30 8.46
N PRO A 116 2.06 9.10 7.93
CA PRO A 116 2.29 9.19 6.49
C PRO A 116 1.50 8.17 5.66
N LEU A 117 1.09 8.61 4.47
CA LEU A 117 0.29 7.87 3.50
C LEU A 117 1.11 7.44 2.29
N ILE A 118 1.20 6.14 2.08
CA ILE A 118 1.73 5.51 0.87
C ILE A 118 0.56 5.16 -0.06
N VAL A 119 0.73 5.42 -1.35
CA VAL A 119 -0.23 5.01 -2.39
C VAL A 119 0.47 4.22 -3.49
N GLY A 120 -0.09 3.08 -3.87
CA GLY A 120 0.45 2.22 -4.92
C GLY A 120 -0.61 1.47 -5.71
N GLY A 121 -0.18 0.88 -6.83
CA GLY A 121 -1.00 0.04 -7.69
C GLY A 121 -1.68 0.81 -8.81
N GLY A 122 -1.55 0.31 -10.04
CA GLY A 122 -2.24 0.85 -11.22
C GLY A 122 -1.71 2.17 -11.77
N ILE A 123 -0.70 2.79 -11.15
CA ILE A 123 -0.10 4.07 -11.57
C ILE A 123 0.87 3.84 -12.73
N LYS A 124 0.64 4.54 -13.86
CA LYS A 124 1.23 4.28 -15.18
C LYS A 124 1.75 5.52 -15.91
N SER A 125 1.55 6.72 -15.38
CA SER A 125 2.05 7.93 -16.02
C SER A 125 2.56 8.97 -15.02
N GLN A 126 3.29 9.97 -15.52
CA GLN A 126 3.78 11.09 -14.72
C GLN A 126 2.63 11.93 -14.17
N GLU A 127 1.59 12.12 -14.98
CA GLU A 127 0.39 12.87 -14.60
C GLU A 127 -0.31 12.19 -13.43
N GLU A 128 -0.47 10.86 -13.46
CA GLU A 128 -1.07 10.10 -12.36
C GLU A 128 -0.21 10.18 -11.08
N ILE A 129 1.11 10.15 -11.20
CA ILE A 129 2.01 10.32 -10.04
C ILE A 129 1.80 11.70 -9.41
N GLN A 130 1.78 12.76 -10.24
CA GLN A 130 1.57 14.12 -9.76
C GLN A 130 0.19 14.29 -9.14
N GLU A 131 -0.83 13.67 -9.74
CA GLU A 131 -2.19 13.66 -9.22
C GLU A 131 -2.25 13.03 -7.82
N VAL A 132 -1.65 11.85 -7.65
CA VAL A 132 -1.61 11.14 -6.36
C VAL A 132 -0.90 11.97 -5.27
N TYR A 133 0.21 12.65 -5.59
CA TYR A 133 0.86 13.59 -4.67
C TYR A 133 -0.04 14.79 -4.35
N ASN A 134 -0.72 15.37 -5.34
CA ASN A 134 -1.61 16.51 -5.13
C ASN A 134 -2.80 16.18 -4.21
N PHE A 135 -3.23 14.92 -4.18
CA PHE A 135 -4.27 14.43 -3.27
C PHE A 135 -3.74 14.03 -1.89
N GLY A 136 -2.45 14.19 -1.62
CA GLY A 136 -1.87 14.09 -0.28
C GLY A 136 -1.21 12.76 0.05
N ALA A 137 -0.79 11.97 -0.94
CA ALA A 137 0.16 10.90 -0.69
C ALA A 137 1.53 11.50 -0.30
N ASP A 138 2.17 10.94 0.72
CA ASP A 138 3.55 11.28 1.09
C ASP A 138 4.57 10.50 0.25
N LEU A 139 4.18 9.30 -0.21
CA LEU A 139 5.02 8.43 -1.03
C LEU A 139 4.18 7.67 -2.06
N VAL A 140 4.66 7.64 -3.30
CA VAL A 140 4.03 6.91 -4.40
C VAL A 140 4.87 5.68 -4.77
N VAL A 141 4.23 4.50 -4.82
CA VAL A 141 4.86 3.24 -5.22
C VAL A 141 4.45 2.86 -6.63
N ILE A 142 5.45 2.65 -7.49
CA ILE A 142 5.27 2.31 -8.90
C ILE A 142 6.04 1.02 -9.17
N GLY A 143 5.37 0.02 -9.77
CA GLY A 143 5.97 -1.27 -10.13
C GLY A 143 5.76 -1.60 -11.60
N THR A 144 4.56 -2.05 -11.96
CA THR A 144 4.24 -2.59 -13.29
C THR A 144 4.52 -1.63 -14.45
N ALA A 145 4.42 -0.32 -14.25
CA ALA A 145 4.75 0.66 -15.30
C ALA A 145 6.25 0.61 -15.67
N PHE A 146 7.12 0.44 -14.69
CA PHE A 146 8.56 0.29 -14.91
C PHE A 146 8.90 -1.06 -15.56
N GLU A 147 8.23 -2.14 -15.16
CA GLU A 147 8.43 -3.47 -15.76
C GLU A 147 8.12 -3.49 -17.27
N ASN A 148 7.13 -2.69 -17.70
CA ASN A 148 6.72 -2.61 -19.11
C ASN A 148 7.55 -1.62 -19.92
N ASP A 149 8.18 -0.64 -19.29
CA ASP A 149 9.01 0.37 -19.95
C ASP A 149 10.19 0.78 -19.05
N ASN A 150 11.37 0.20 -19.31
CA ASN A 150 12.60 0.55 -18.59
C ASN A 150 13.02 2.02 -18.79
N ASN A 151 12.47 2.71 -19.80
CA ASN A 151 12.69 4.14 -20.03
C ASN A 151 11.60 5.02 -19.40
N PHE A 152 10.69 4.44 -18.60
CA PHE A 152 9.60 5.17 -17.95
C PHE A 152 10.12 6.45 -17.31
N PHE A 153 11.14 6.35 -16.44
CA PHE A 153 11.72 7.49 -15.74
C PHE A 153 12.53 8.47 -16.61
N ASN A 154 13.01 8.04 -17.78
CA ASN A 154 13.72 8.94 -18.69
C ASN A 154 12.79 10.01 -19.28
N LYS A 155 11.48 9.75 -19.28
CA LYS A 155 10.45 10.73 -19.69
C LYS A 155 10.22 11.84 -18.65
N PHE A 156 10.72 11.67 -17.43
CA PHE A 156 10.56 12.59 -16.30
C PHE A 156 11.73 13.59 -16.16
N GLN A 157 12.84 13.35 -16.88
CA GLN A 157 14.00 14.24 -16.93
C GLN A 157 13.89 15.13 -18.18
N ALA A 158 13.06 16.16 -18.12
CA ALA A 158 13.00 17.24 -19.10
C ALA A 158 12.79 18.58 -18.40
#